data_AF-S8ED80-F1
#
_entry.id   AF-S8ED80-F1
#
_cell.length_a   1.000
_cell.length_b   1.000
_cell.length_c   1.000
_cell.angle_alpha   90.00
_cell.angle_beta   90.00
_cell.angle_gamma   90.00
#
_symmetry.space_group_name_H-M   'P 1'
#
loop_
_entity.id
_entity.type
_entity.pdbx_description
1 polymer ?
#
loop_
_entity_poly.entity_id
_entity_poly.type
_entity_poly.pdbx_seq_one_letter_code
_entity_poly.pdbx_strand_id
1 'polypeptide(L)'
;PPLQKPKIAFLFIARNRLPLDVVWDSFFQGDEENRFSVYVHSRPGFLLNIGTTRSTFFLNRQISNSIQVDWGEASMLQAERLLLQNALMDPFNERFLLLSD
;
A
#
# COMPACT_ATOMS: atom_id res chain seq x y z
N PRO A 1 -24.67 -14.26 -2.14
CA PRO A 1 -23.48 -13.44 -2.49
C PRO A 1 -22.27 -14.36 -2.70
N PRO A 2 -21.43 -14.18 -3.73
CA PRO A 2 -20.17 -14.92 -3.79
C PRO A 2 -19.40 -14.63 -2.49
N LEU A 3 -18.98 -15.68 -1.79
CA LEU A 3 -18.14 -15.58 -0.61
C LEU A 3 -16.85 -14.91 -1.06
N GLN A 4 -16.67 -13.64 -0.69
CA GLN A 4 -15.50 -12.87 -1.05
C GLN A 4 -14.26 -13.52 -0.43
N LYS A 5 -13.27 -13.84 -1.26
CA LYS A 5 -12.10 -14.63 -0.87
C LYS A 5 -11.19 -13.83 0.08
N PRO A 6 -10.47 -14.49 1.00
CA PRO A 6 -9.44 -13.86 1.81
C PRO A 6 -8.40 -13.14 0.94
N LYS A 7 -7.95 -11.98 1.40
CA LYS A 7 -6.98 -11.13 0.74
C LYS A 7 -5.67 -11.01 1.50
N ILE A 8 -4.62 -10.71 0.76
CA ILE A 8 -3.33 -10.26 1.27
C ILE A 8 -3.26 -8.73 1.14
N ALA A 9 -3.09 -8.03 2.25
CA ALA A 9 -2.82 -6.59 2.27
C ALA A 9 -1.31 -6.33 2.11
N PHE A 10 -0.94 -5.70 1.01
CA PHE A 10 0.41 -5.18 0.78
C PHE A 10 0.50 -3.76 1.33
N LEU A 11 1.40 -3.55 2.28
CA LEU A 11 1.57 -2.32 3.03
C LEU A 11 2.94 -1.74 2.69
N PHE A 12 2.96 -0.75 1.80
CA PHE A 12 4.20 -0.12 1.34
C PHE A 12 4.49 1.14 2.15
N ILE A 13 5.70 1.27 2.67
CA ILE A 13 6.25 2.56 3.08
C ILE A 13 7.14 3.05 1.94
N ALA A 14 6.95 4.28 1.47
CA ALA A 14 7.77 4.89 0.44
C ALA A 14 7.81 6.40 0.58
N ARG A 15 8.99 7.03 0.56
CA ARG A 15 9.07 8.49 0.74
C ARG A 15 8.36 9.29 -0.36
N ASN A 16 8.45 8.83 -1.61
CA ASN A 16 7.90 9.49 -2.80
C ASN A 16 7.27 8.44 -3.74
N ARG A 17 7.76 8.38 -5.00
CA ARG A 17 7.39 7.32 -5.95
C ARG A 17 7.86 5.98 -5.41
N LEU A 18 7.03 4.95 -5.60
CA LEU A 18 7.42 3.59 -5.27
C LEU A 18 8.53 3.13 -6.22
N PRO A 19 9.70 2.70 -5.71
CA PRO A 19 10.71 2.09 -6.54
C PRO A 19 10.17 0.76 -7.09
N LEU A 20 10.66 0.38 -8.27
CA LEU A 20 10.29 -0.87 -8.94
C LEU A 20 8.78 -1.02 -9.19
N ASP A 21 8.05 0.08 -9.36
CA ASP A 21 6.59 0.05 -9.60
C ASP A 21 6.20 -0.80 -10.82
N VAL A 22 7.04 -0.86 -11.85
CA VAL A 22 6.86 -1.74 -13.03
C VAL A 22 6.98 -3.24 -12.69
N VAL A 23 7.85 -3.61 -11.74
CA VAL A 23 8.00 -5.01 -11.30
C VAL A 23 6.78 -5.43 -10.50
N TRP A 24 6.33 -4.57 -9.59
CA TRP A 24 5.10 -4.78 -8.84
C TRP A 24 3.87 -4.81 -9.74
N ASP A 25 3.81 -3.97 -10.78
CA ASP A 25 2.75 -4.02 -11.78
C ASP A 25 2.66 -5.41 -12.42
N SER A 26 3.80 -5.93 -12.88
CA SER A 26 3.88 -7.27 -13.47
C SER A 26 3.48 -8.37 -12.48
N PHE A 27 3.84 -8.24 -11.21
CA PHE A 27 3.44 -9.16 -10.15
C PHE A 27 1.91 -9.16 -9.92
N PHE A 28 1.29 -7.98 -9.92
CA PHE A 28 -0.13 -7.81 -9.65
C PHE A 28 -1.05 -8.13 -10.84
N GLN A 29 -0.55 -8.08 -12.08
CA GLN A 29 -1.31 -8.41 -13.29
C GLN A 29 -1.95 -9.81 -13.28
N GLY A 30 -1.40 -10.77 -12.53
CA GLY A 30 -1.92 -12.14 -12.44
C GLY A 30 -3.11 -12.35 -11.50
N ASP A 31 -3.65 -11.29 -10.87
CA ASP A 31 -4.80 -11.43 -9.98
C ASP A 31 -6.13 -11.22 -10.69
N GLU A 32 -6.78 -12.34 -11.03
CA GLU A 32 -8.11 -12.35 -11.62
C GLU A 32 -9.23 -12.42 -10.56
N GLU A 33 -8.88 -12.62 -9.28
CA GLU A 33 -9.84 -12.98 -8.24
C GLU A 33 -9.91 -11.99 -7.07
N ASN A 34 -9.30 -10.80 -7.20
CA ASN A 34 -9.31 -9.73 -6.19
C ASN A 34 -8.77 -10.23 -4.82
N ARG A 35 -7.62 -10.92 -4.85
CA ARG A 35 -6.98 -11.58 -3.69
C ARG A 35 -6.01 -10.68 -2.95
N PHE A 36 -5.91 -9.40 -3.30
CA PHE A 36 -5.04 -8.48 -2.59
C PHE A 36 -5.65 -7.08 -2.44
N SER A 37 -5.08 -6.36 -1.48
CA SER A 37 -5.30 -4.93 -1.27
C SER A 37 -3.95 -4.24 -1.21
N VAL A 38 -3.85 -3.03 -1.74
CA VAL A 38 -2.60 -2.25 -1.74
C VAL A 38 -2.82 -0.97 -0.95
N TYR A 39 -1.96 -0.71 0.03
CA TYR A 39 -1.92 0.50 0.83
C TYR A 39 -0.51 1.07 0.81
N VAL A 40 -0.41 2.38 0.66
CA VAL A 40 0.89 3.06 0.59
C VAL A 40 0.91 4.20 1.59
N HIS A 41 1.93 4.23 2.43
CA HIS A 41 2.28 5.39 3.23
C HIS A 41 3.37 6.15 2.47
N SER A 42 3.03 7.38 2.08
CA SER A 42 3.98 8.32 1.48
C SER A 42 4.12 9.58 2.32
N ARG A 43 5.10 10.43 1.99
CA ARG A 43 5.20 11.74 2.65
C ARG A 43 3.86 12.51 2.55
N PRO A 44 3.49 13.31 3.55
CA PRO A 44 2.22 14.04 3.54
C PRO A 44 2.04 14.85 2.24
N GLY A 45 0.85 14.77 1.65
CA GLY A 45 0.48 15.46 0.41
C GLY A 45 0.99 14.82 -0.89
N PHE A 46 1.78 13.73 -0.82
CA PHE A 46 2.12 12.96 -2.02
C PHE A 46 0.92 12.13 -2.49
N LEU A 47 0.62 12.20 -3.78
CA LEU A 47 -0.50 11.48 -4.39
C LEU A 47 0.04 10.49 -5.42
N LEU A 48 -0.46 9.25 -5.38
CA LEU A 48 -0.19 8.26 -6.43
C LEU A 48 -1.22 8.43 -7.55
N ASN A 49 -0.83 9.16 -8.58
CA ASN A 49 -1.60 9.39 -9.79
C ASN A 49 -0.79 9.00 -11.05
N ILE A 50 -1.39 9.20 -12.22
CA ILE A 50 -0.78 8.88 -13.53
C ILE A 50 0.56 9.59 -13.79
N GLY A 51 0.85 10.70 -13.10
CA GLY A 51 2.11 11.43 -13.20
C GLY A 51 3.21 10.94 -12.24
N THR A 52 2.85 10.13 -11.24
CA THR A 52 3.77 9.70 -10.17
C THR A 52 4.03 8.21 -10.12
N THR A 53 3.21 7.38 -10.77
CA THR A 53 3.44 5.95 -10.93
C THR A 53 3.09 5.48 -12.34
N ARG A 54 3.78 4.44 -12.81
CA ARG A 54 3.49 3.75 -14.07
C ARG A 54 2.54 2.57 -13.89
N SER A 55 2.28 2.15 -12.66
CA SER A 55 1.39 1.03 -12.36
C SER A 55 -0.01 1.50 -12.02
N THR A 56 -1.02 0.89 -12.65
CA THR A 56 -2.42 1.17 -12.32
C THR A 56 -2.81 0.67 -10.93
N PHE A 57 -2.08 -0.33 -10.39
CA PHE A 57 -2.38 -0.92 -9.08
C PHE A 57 -2.09 0.03 -7.91
N PHE A 58 -1.18 1.00 -8.11
CA PHE A 58 -0.84 1.99 -7.08
C PHE A 58 -1.66 3.28 -7.16
N LEU A 59 -2.49 3.47 -8.19
CA LEU A 59 -3.30 4.68 -8.32
C LEU A 59 -4.25 4.84 -7.13
N ASN A 60 -4.18 6.01 -6.48
CA ASN A 60 -4.97 6.38 -5.32
C ASN A 60 -4.86 5.39 -4.14
N ARG A 61 -3.72 4.71 -4.00
CA ARG A 61 -3.46 3.77 -2.89
C ARG A 61 -2.77 4.40 -1.69
N GLN A 62 -2.44 5.68 -1.74
CA GLN A 62 -1.91 6.39 -0.59
C GLN A 62 -2.95 6.50 0.53
N ILE A 63 -2.54 6.30 1.78
CA ILE A 63 -3.39 6.57 2.94
C ILE A 63 -3.54 8.08 3.15
N SER A 64 -4.70 8.52 3.65
CA SER A 64 -5.01 9.94 3.82
C SER A 64 -4.35 10.59 5.04
N ASN A 65 -3.99 9.80 6.04
CA ASN A 65 -3.43 10.23 7.32
C ASN A 65 -1.91 10.01 7.42
N SER A 66 -1.21 10.03 6.28
CA SER A 66 0.26 9.97 6.22
C SER A 66 0.94 11.02 7.09
N ILE A 67 2.08 10.65 7.67
CA ILE A 67 2.92 11.51 8.52
C ILE A 67 4.33 11.63 7.93
N GLN A 68 5.09 12.62 8.39
CA GLN A 68 6.52 12.65 8.10
C GLN A 68 7.21 11.48 8.81
N VAL A 69 8.10 10.78 8.09
CA VAL A 69 8.88 9.66 8.62
C VAL A 69 10.36 9.96 8.46
N ASP A 70 11.08 9.78 9.55
CA ASP A 70 12.53 9.89 9.59
C ASP A 70 13.13 8.51 9.87
N TRP A 71 14.28 8.23 9.26
CA TRP A 71 14.88 6.91 9.31
C TRP A 71 15.41 6.61 10.72
N GLY A 72 15.07 5.43 11.26
CA GLY A 72 15.48 5.01 12.60
C GLY A 72 14.65 5.61 13.74
N GLU A 73 13.68 6.47 13.43
CA GLU A 73 12.86 7.15 14.43
C GLU A 73 11.53 6.43 14.70
N ALA A 74 10.91 6.74 15.83
CA ALA A 74 9.60 6.19 16.22
C ALA A 74 8.47 6.52 15.22
N SER A 75 8.66 7.54 14.38
CA SER A 75 7.75 7.89 13.28
C SER A 75 7.59 6.77 12.25
N MET A 76 8.61 5.92 12.06
CA MET A 76 8.52 4.75 11.18
C MET A 76 7.53 3.72 11.72
N LEU A 77 7.61 3.38 13.01
CA LEU A 77 6.65 2.49 13.67
C LEU A 77 5.23 3.07 13.64
N GLN A 78 5.11 4.40 13.76
CA GLN A 78 3.82 5.06 13.64
C GLN A 78 3.25 4.94 12.21
N ALA A 79 4.07 5.09 11.16
CA ALA A 79 3.65 4.88 9.78
C ALA A 79 3.15 3.45 9.51
N GLU A 80 3.85 2.44 10.02
CA GLU A 80 3.44 1.03 9.93
C GLU A 80 2.07 0.79 10.59
N ARG A 81 1.86 1.35 11.78
CA ARG A 81 0.58 1.27 12.49
C ARG A 81 -0.56 1.91 11.70
N LEU A 82 -0.31 3.05 11.05
CA LEU A 82 -1.31 3.71 10.22
C LEU A 82 -1.68 2.88 8.98
N LEU A 83 -0.69 2.26 8.33
CA LEU A 83 -0.93 1.30 7.24
C LEU A 83 -1.80 0.13 7.69
N LEU A 84 -1.44 -0.50 8.82
CA LEU A 84 -2.21 -1.60 9.39
C LEU A 84 -3.64 -1.19 9.74
N GLN A 85 -3.82 -0.03 10.39
CA GLN A 85 -5.15 0.49 10.71
C GLN A 85 -6.02 0.68 9.47
N ASN A 86 -5.49 1.26 8.39
CA ASN A 86 -6.23 1.43 7.15
C ASN A 86 -6.56 0.07 6.50
N ALA A 87 -5.62 -0.87 6.53
CA ALA A 87 -5.82 -2.19 5.95
C ALA A 87 -6.84 -3.05 6.70
N LEU A 88 -6.94 -2.91 8.02
CA LEU A 88 -7.91 -3.60 8.86
C LEU A 88 -9.36 -3.12 8.63
N MET A 89 -9.58 -2.00 7.94
CA MET A 89 -10.92 -1.54 7.57
C MET A 89 -11.57 -2.42 6.50
N ASP A 90 -10.77 -3.16 5.71
CA ASP A 90 -11.28 -4.19 4.80
C ASP A 90 -11.28 -5.54 5.54
N PRO A 91 -12.45 -6.09 5.91
CA PRO A 91 -12.56 -7.32 6.69
C PRO A 91 -12.07 -8.57 5.95
N PHE A 92 -11.83 -8.48 4.64
CA PHE A 92 -11.30 -9.60 3.86
C PHE A 92 -9.77 -9.67 3.90
N ASN A 93 -9.08 -8.64 4.41
CA ASN A 93 -7.63 -8.69 4.60
C ASN A 93 -7.30 -9.60 5.80
N GLU A 94 -6.81 -10.81 5.52
CA GLU A 94 -6.46 -11.79 6.55
C GLU A 94 -4.94 -11.94 6.75
N ARG A 95 -4.15 -11.46 5.77
CA ARG A 95 -2.68 -11.51 5.80
C ARG A 95 -2.13 -10.13 5.45
N PHE A 96 -1.02 -9.76 6.08
CA PHE A 96 -0.43 -8.43 5.93
C PHE A 96 1.06 -8.57 5.62
N LEU A 97 1.51 -7.97 4.51
CA LEU A 97 2.91 -7.90 4.11
C LEU A 97 3.36 -6.46 4.21
N LEU A 98 4.22 -6.16 5.17
CA LEU A 98 4.89 -4.88 5.26
C LEU A 98 6.13 -4.90 4.35
N LEU A 99 6.24 -3.90 3.49
CA LEU A 99 7.33 -3.76 2.53
C LEU A 99 7.86 -2.33 2.64
N SER A 100 9.17 -2.19 2.89
CA SER A 100 9.86 -0.92 2.69
C SER A 100 10.60 -0.95 1.36
N ASP A 101 10.84 0.24 0.84
CA ASP A 101 11.91 0.51 -0.12
C ASP A 101 13.31 0.23 0.47
#